data_AF-A0A919QBU6-F1
#
_entry.id   AF-A0A919QBU6-F1
#
_cell.length_a   1.000
_cell.length_b   1.000
_cell.length_c   1.000
_cell.angle_alpha   90.00
_cell.angle_beta   90.00
_cell.angle_gamma   90.00
#
_symmetry.space_group_name_H-M   'P 1'
#
loop_
_entity.id
_entity.type
_entity.pdbx_description
1 polymer ?
#
loop_
_entity_poly.entity_id
_entity_poly.type
_entity_poly.pdbx_seq_one_letter_code
_entity_poly.pdbx_strand_id
1 'polypeptide(L)' 'MARRKGRARKPKLGSGKRFAALSRSLKARGARNPKALAAAIGRKKYGAKKMAAMSAAGRRRARRR' A
#
# COMPACT_ATOMS: atom_id res chain seq x y z
N MET A 1 -32.44 9.67 4.45
CA MET A 1 -31.88 8.31 4.24
C MET A 1 -30.40 8.42 3.84
N ALA A 2 -29.46 8.38 4.79
CA ALA A 2 -28.03 8.50 4.47
C ALA A 2 -27.54 7.18 3.85
N ARG A 3 -27.35 7.17 2.52
CA ARG A 3 -26.71 6.07 1.80
C ARG A 3 -25.34 5.81 2.44
N ARG A 4 -25.20 4.70 3.18
CA ARG A 4 -23.89 4.19 3.65
C ARG A 4 -22.99 4.10 2.42
N LYS A 5 -22.07 5.06 2.29
CA LYS A 5 -21.05 5.08 1.23
C LYS A 5 -20.32 3.73 1.30
N GLY A 6 -20.64 2.84 0.34
CA GLY A 6 -20.18 1.46 0.36
C GLY A 6 -18.67 1.42 0.60
N ARG A 7 -18.21 0.61 1.56
CA ARG A 7 -16.78 0.46 1.85
C ARG A 7 -16.10 0.04 0.56
N ALA A 8 -15.39 0.96 -0.08
CA ALA A 8 -14.69 0.68 -1.33
C ALA A 8 -13.87 -0.60 -1.15
N ARG A 9 -14.08 -1.59 -2.03
CA ARG A 9 -13.39 -2.88 -1.95
C ARG A 9 -11.90 -2.61 -1.80
N LYS A 10 -11.30 -3.07 -0.69
CA LYS A 10 -9.88 -2.80 -0.40
C LYS A 10 -9.08 -3.24 -1.63
N PRO A 11 -8.15 -2.42 -2.14
CA PRO A 11 -7.38 -2.77 -3.34
C PRO A 11 -6.72 -4.13 -3.20
N LYS A 12 -6.59 -4.90 -4.29
CA LYS A 12 -5.94 -6.22 -4.24
C LYS A 12 -4.51 -6.08 -3.66
N LEU A 13 -4.11 -7.01 -2.79
CA LEU A 13 -2.73 -7.07 -2.30
C LEU A 13 -1.76 -7.26 -3.48
N GLY A 14 -0.56 -6.69 -3.38
CA GLY A 14 0.42 -6.68 -4.47
C GLY A 14 0.13 -5.70 -5.62
N SER A 15 -0.94 -4.91 -5.57
CA SER A 15 -1.22 -3.86 -6.59
C SER A 15 -0.47 -2.55 -6.37
N GLY A 16 0.28 -2.40 -5.27
CA GLY A 16 0.89 -1.13 -4.87
C GLY A 16 -0.09 -0.07 -4.34
N LYS A 17 -1.39 -0.16 -4.66
CA LYS A 17 -2.41 0.84 -4.27
C LYS A 17 -2.54 1.02 -2.75
N ARG A 18 -2.43 -0.06 -1.97
CA ARG A 18 -2.44 0.04 -0.49
C ARG A 18 -1.21 0.75 0.06
N PHE A 19 -0.04 0.52 -0.53
CA PHE A 19 1.21 1.19 -0.16
C PHE A 19 1.17 2.68 -0.50
N ALA A 20 0.63 3.03 -1.69
CA ALA A 20 0.44 4.41 -2.09
C ALA A 20 -0.51 5.17 -1.16
N ALA A 21 -1.64 4.56 -0.78
CA ALA A 21 -2.59 5.16 0.16
C ALA A 21 -1.95 5.40 1.54
N LEU A 22 -1.20 4.41 2.05
CA LEU A 22 -0.47 4.56 3.32
C LEU A 22 0.57 5.68 3.24
N SER A 23 1.38 5.71 2.17
CA SER A 23 2.40 6.75 1.97
C SER A 23 1.78 8.14 1.90
N ARG A 24 0.64 8.32 1.22
CA ARG A 24 -0.09 9.61 1.18
C ARG A 24 -0.59 10.02 2.56
N SER A 25 -1.16 9.08 3.33
CA SER A 25 -1.61 9.36 4.70
C SER A 25 -0.45 9.73 5.62
N LEU A 26 0.71 9.07 5.51
CA LEU A 26 1.91 9.41 6.26
C LEU A 26 2.50 10.76 5.86
N LYS A 27 2.47 11.08 4.56
CA LYS A 27 2.88 12.40 4.06
C LYS A 27 1.99 13.51 4.64
N ALA A 28 0.67 13.29 4.64
CA ALA A 28 -0.29 14.24 5.21
C ALA A 28 -0.11 14.45 6.73
N ARG A 29 0.50 13.47 7.42
CA ARG A 29 0.86 13.55 8.84
C ARG A 29 2.24 14.16 9.10
N GLY A 30 2.93 14.67 8.07
CA GLY A 30 4.23 15.31 8.22
C GLY A 30 5.42 14.35 8.31
N ALA A 31 5.27 13.08 7.89
CA ALA A 31 6.40 12.16 7.86
C ALA A 31 7.49 12.67 6.89
N ARG A 32 8.72 12.85 7.39
CA ARG A 32 9.89 13.27 6.59
C ARG A 32 10.17 12.33 5.41
N ASN A 33 10.07 11.02 5.62
CA ASN A 33 10.20 10.02 4.56
C ASN A 33 9.01 9.03 4.60
N PRO A 34 7.86 9.40 4.00
CA PRO A 34 6.63 8.63 4.14
C PRO A 34 6.72 7.25 3.45
N LYS A 35 7.52 7.12 2.39
CA LYS A 35 7.71 5.84 1.68
C LYS A 35 8.54 4.86 2.51
N ALA A 36 9.65 5.33 3.10
CA ALA A 36 10.48 4.50 3.96
C ALA A 36 9.70 4.04 5.21
N LEU A 37 8.94 4.95 5.82
CA LEU A 37 8.08 4.63 6.95
C LEU A 37 6.99 3.62 6.58
N ALA A 38 6.32 3.80 5.43
CA ALA A 38 5.34 2.83 4.92
C ALA A 38 5.97 1.44 4.67
N ALA A 39 7.21 1.40 4.18
CA ALA A 39 7.94 0.15 3.96
C ALA A 39 8.29 -0.55 5.28
N ALA A 40 8.73 0.20 6.29
CA ALA A 40 8.99 -0.33 7.63
C ALA A 40 7.72 -0.90 8.28
N ILE A 41 6.61 -0.16 8.22
CA ILE A 41 5.30 -0.64 8.70
C ILE A 41 4.87 -1.90 7.92
N GLY A 42 5.05 -1.90 6.59
CA GLY A 42 4.72 -3.03 5.73
C GLY A 42 5.53 -4.29 6.05
N ARG A 43 6.85 -4.15 6.26
CA ARG A 43 7.72 -5.25 6.69
C ARG A 43 7.36 -5.77 8.08
N LYS A 44 7.06 -4.89 9.04
CA LYS A 44 6.60 -5.29 10.37
C LYS A 44 5.30 -6.10 10.33
N LYS A 45 4.36 -5.73 9.44
CA LYS A 45 3.05 -6.38 9.34
C LYS A 45 3.05 -7.69 8.55
N TYR A 46 3.77 -7.74 7.45
CA TYR A 46 3.70 -8.85 6.49
C TYR A 46 4.97 -9.70 6.44
N GLY A 47 6.05 -9.25 7.06
CA GLY A 47 7.37 -9.86 6.97
C GLY A 47 8.09 -9.53 5.66
N ALA A 48 9.40 -9.79 5.63
CA ALA A 48 10.26 -9.53 4.48
C ALA A 48 9.83 -10.34 3.25
N LYS A 49 9.59 -11.66 3.40
CA LYS A 49 9.22 -12.56 2.30
C LYS A 49 7.95 -12.11 1.58
N LYS A 50 6.87 -11.86 2.33
CA LYS A 50 5.58 -11.45 1.76
C LYS A 50 5.63 -10.05 1.15
N MET A 51 6.41 -9.14 1.73
CA MET A 51 6.57 -7.79 1.18
C MET A 51 7.40 -7.77 -0.11
N ALA A 52 8.43 -8.63 -0.20
CA ALA A 52 9.17 -8.86 -1.43
C ALA A 52 8.25 -9.43 -2.52
N ALA A 53 7.43 -10.43 -2.20
CA ALA A 53 6.46 -11.02 -3.13
C ALA A 53 5.44 -9.98 -3.64
N MET A 54 4.87 -9.15 -2.76
CA MET A 54 3.96 -8.08 -3.16
C MET A 54 4.63 -7.02 -4.05
N SER A 55 5.90 -6.70 -3.78
CA SER A 55 6.68 -5.76 -4.58
C SER A 55 6.99 -6.32 -5.96
N ALA A 56 7.38 -7.59 -6.04
CA ALA A 56 7.61 -8.31 -7.30
C ALA A 56 6.32 -8.41 -8.13
N ALA A 57 5.19 -8.74 -7.51
CA ALA A 57 3.89 -8.76 -8.16
C ALA A 57 3.50 -7.38 -8.72
N GLY A 58 3.77 -6.30 -7.97
CA GLY A 58 3.57 -4.93 -8.41
C GLY A 58 4.39 -4.60 -9.67
N ARG A 59 5.70 -4.92 -9.65
CA ARG A 59 6.59 -4.72 -10.81
C ARG A 59 6.15 -5.52 -12.03
N ARG A 60 5.78 -6.80 -11.85
CA ARG A 60 5.31 -7.66 -12.95
C ARG A 60 4.05 -7.10 -13.61
N ARG A 61 3.12 -6.57 -12.82
CA ARG A 61 1.90 -5.94 -13.36
C ARG A 61 2.19 -4.61 -14.06
N ALA A 62 3.11 -3.82 -13.53
CA ALA A 62 3.53 -2.57 -14.18
C ALA A 62 4.17 -2.82 -15.55
N ARG A 63 4.90 -3.92 -15.72
CA ARG A 63 5.46 -4.34 -17.03
C ARG A 63 4.41 -4.86 -18.03
N ARG A 64 3.25 -5.29 -17.54
CA ARG A 64 2.15 -5.83 -18.37
C ARG A 64 1.12 -4.78 -18.76
N ARG A 65 1.34 -3.53 -18.37
CA ARG A 65 0.39 -2.44 -18.46
C ARG A 65 1.00 -1.35 -19.32
#